data_AF-A0AA38GLM7-F1
#
_entry.id   AF-A0AA38GLM7-F1
#
_cell.length_a   1.000
_cell.length_b   1.000
_cell.length_c   1.000
_cell.angle_alpha   90.00
_cell.angle_beta   90.00
_cell.angle_gamma   90.00
#
_symmetry.space_group_name_H-M   'P 1'
#
loop_
_entity.id
_entity.type
_entity.pdbx_description
1 polymer ?
#
loop_
_entity_poly.entity_id
_entity_poly.type
_entity_poly.pdbx_seq_one_letter_code
_entity_poly.pdbx_strand_id
1 'polypeptide(L)'
;CVQQGCQMYVVTVSDRSEDGSSGPSLDDHPILRYFSSLFPWELPGMPPPHEIDFRIDLVPGAEPISQEPYQMTTSKLYELKLQLEDLLEKGLIHP
;
A
#
# COMPACT_ATOMS: atom_id res chain seq x y z
N CYS A 1 -36.67 -15.14 -20.59
CA CYS A 1 -36.55 -13.68 -20.80
C CYS A 1 -35.13 -13.37 -21.29
N VAL A 2 -34.87 -13.56 -22.59
CA VAL A 2 -33.60 -13.15 -23.24
C VAL A 2 -33.98 -12.50 -24.58
N GLN A 3 -34.94 -11.57 -24.53
CA GLN A 3 -35.65 -11.08 -25.73
C GLN A 3 -35.50 -9.58 -25.97
N GLN A 4 -34.57 -8.93 -25.30
CA GLN A 4 -34.14 -7.57 -25.64
C GLN A 4 -32.62 -7.57 -25.66
N GLY A 5 -32.05 -7.38 -26.84
CA GLY A 5 -30.60 -7.40 -27.03
C GLY A 5 -29.92 -6.39 -26.11
N CYS A 6 -29.01 -6.88 -25.26
CA CYS A 6 -28.19 -6.02 -24.41
C CYS A 6 -27.06 -5.42 -25.25
N GLN A 7 -26.90 -4.10 -25.21
CA GLN A 7 -25.73 -3.45 -25.79
C GLN A 7 -24.51 -3.83 -24.96
N MET A 8 -23.57 -4.54 -25.58
CA MET A 8 -22.28 -4.86 -24.97
C MET A 8 -21.23 -3.91 -25.52
N TYR A 9 -20.57 -3.20 -24.62
CA TYR A 9 -19.40 -2.40 -24.94
C TYR A 9 -18.17 -3.19 -24.51
N VAL A 10 -17.31 -3.49 -25.48
CA VAL A 10 -16.00 -4.09 -25.22
C VAL A 10 -14.98 -2.97 -25.32
N VAL A 11 -14.33 -2.66 -24.21
CA VAL A 11 -13.19 -1.75 -24.19
C VAL A 11 -11.94 -2.60 -24.18
N THR A 12 -11.20 -2.58 -25.29
CA THR A 12 -9.90 -3.22 -25.39
C THR A 12 -8.83 -2.22 -24.99
N VAL A 13 -8.12 -2.51 -23.90
CA VAL A 13 -6.93 -1.77 -23.48
C VAL A 13 -5.73 -2.46 -24.12
N SER A 14 -5.00 -1.73 -24.95
CA SER A 14 -3.79 -2.20 -25.61
C SER A 14 -2.60 -1.49 -24.97
N ASP A 15 -1.77 -2.25 -24.26
CA ASP A 15 -0.51 -1.72 -23.74
C ASP A 15 0.45 -1.46 -24.91
N ARG A 16 1.09 -0.29 -24.90
CA ARG A 16 2.09 0.14 -25.89
C ARG A 16 3.43 0.37 -25.20
N SER A 17 3.80 -0.49 -24.26
CA SER A 17 5.17 -0.54 -23.77
C SER A 17 6.05 -1.22 -24.83
N GLU A 18 6.83 -0.44 -25.58
CA GLU A 18 7.94 -0.97 -26.36
C GLU A 18 8.99 -1.56 -25.41
N ASP A 19 9.53 -2.72 -25.79
CA ASP A 19 10.45 -3.53 -25.01
C ASP A 19 11.64 -2.71 -24.45
N GLY A 20 11.87 -2.77 -23.13
CA GLY A 20 13.19 -2.50 -22.54
C GLY A 20 13.43 -1.16 -21.83
N SER A 21 12.42 -0.34 -21.56
CA SER A 21 12.56 0.85 -20.70
C SER A 21 11.62 0.77 -19.50
N SER A 22 12.06 1.31 -18.36
CA SER A 22 11.28 1.43 -17.12
C SER A 22 9.82 1.77 -17.40
N GLY A 23 8.88 1.11 -16.69
CA GLY A 23 7.44 1.28 -16.88
C GLY A 23 6.96 2.74 -16.93
N PRO A 24 5.71 2.98 -17.37
CA PRO A 24 5.19 4.31 -17.65
C PRO A 24 5.46 5.26 -16.47
N SER A 25 6.09 6.38 -16.79
CA SER A 25 6.39 7.41 -15.81
C SER A 25 5.08 7.98 -15.25
N LEU A 26 5.09 8.45 -14.00
CA LEU A 26 3.92 9.05 -13.36
C LEU A 26 3.37 10.27 -14.16
N ASP A 27 4.21 10.84 -15.04
CA ASP A 27 3.91 11.97 -15.91
C ASP A 27 3.16 11.60 -17.19
N ASP A 28 3.16 10.32 -17.60
CA ASP A 28 2.56 9.88 -18.87
C ASP A 28 1.02 9.89 -18.84
N HIS A 29 0.43 9.91 -17.64
CA HIS A 29 -1.01 9.92 -17.47
C HIS A 29 -1.49 11.15 -16.69
N PRO A 30 -2.42 11.96 -17.25
CA PRO A 30 -2.85 13.22 -16.63
C PRO A 30 -3.49 13.03 -15.25
N ILE A 31 -4.11 11.87 -14.99
CA ILE A 31 -4.65 11.51 -13.66
C ILE A 31 -3.53 11.26 -12.65
N LEU A 32 -2.48 10.53 -13.05
CA LEU A 32 -1.35 10.23 -12.17
C LEU A 32 -0.56 11.50 -11.83
N ARG A 33 -0.36 12.38 -12.82
CA ARG A 33 0.24 13.71 -12.61
C ARG A 33 -0.57 14.55 -11.62
N TYR A 34 -1.90 14.56 -11.74
CA TYR A 34 -2.79 15.31 -10.85
C TYR A 34 -2.72 14.83 -9.39
N PHE A 35 -2.55 13.52 -9.18
CA PHE A 35 -2.43 12.92 -7.86
C PHE A 35 -0.99 12.60 -7.44
N SER A 36 0.00 13.17 -8.11
CA SER A 36 1.41 12.90 -7.83
C SER A 36 1.81 13.19 -6.38
N SER A 37 1.17 14.18 -5.75
CA SER A 37 1.35 14.50 -4.33
C SER A 37 0.76 13.47 -3.37
N LEU A 38 -0.15 12.60 -3.81
CA LEU A 38 -0.77 11.55 -2.98
C LEU A 38 0.06 10.26 -2.93
N PHE A 39 1.00 10.09 -3.86
CA PHE A 39 1.86 8.91 -3.96
C PHE A 39 3.34 9.33 -3.94
N PRO A 40 3.80 9.95 -2.84
CA PRO A 40 5.21 10.30 -2.71
C PRO A 40 6.06 9.03 -2.67
N TRP A 41 7.27 9.10 -3.23
CA TRP A 41 8.23 7.98 -3.23
C TRP A 41 8.64 7.57 -1.81
N GLU A 42 8.68 8.54 -0.89
CA GLU A 42 8.88 8.34 0.55
C GLU A 42 7.60 8.70 1.31
N LEU A 43 7.28 7.94 2.35
CA LEU A 43 6.12 8.22 3.20
C LEU A 43 6.32 9.56 3.94
N PRO A 44 5.27 10.42 4.06
CA PRO A 44 5.37 11.74 4.68
C PRO A 44 5.54 11.72 6.22
N GLY A 45 6.02 10.62 6.79
CA GLY A 45 6.13 10.39 8.24
C GLY A 45 4.79 9.99 8.87
N MET A 46 4.69 10.14 10.19
CA MET A 46 3.45 9.88 10.91
C MET A 46 2.34 10.78 10.37
N PRO A 47 1.14 10.24 10.12
CA PRO A 47 0.03 11.09 9.72
C PRO A 47 -0.21 12.13 10.83
N PRO A 48 -0.64 13.35 10.48
CA PRO A 48 -1.04 14.35 11.46
C PRO A 48 -2.03 13.75 12.46
N PRO A 49 -2.05 14.24 13.72
CA PRO A 49 -3.09 13.84 14.67
C PRO A 49 -4.44 14.05 14.01
N HIS A 50 -5.17 12.96 13.82
CA HIS A 50 -6.51 13.03 13.30
C HIS A 50 -7.42 13.60 14.39
N GLU A 51 -8.48 14.29 14.00
CA GLU A 51 -9.50 14.79 14.95
C GLU A 51 -10.21 13.64 15.70
N ILE A 52 -10.07 12.40 15.18
CA ILE A 52 -10.64 11.19 15.74
C ILE A 52 -9.49 10.22 16.03
N ASP A 53 -9.42 9.75 17.27
CA ASP A 53 -8.54 8.64 17.64
C ASP A 53 -9.03 7.35 16.97
N PHE A 54 -8.14 6.65 16.27
CA PHE A 54 -8.45 5.31 15.78
C PHE A 54 -8.59 4.36 16.98
N ARG A 55 -9.80 3.83 17.18
CA ARG A 55 -10.08 2.83 18.22
C ARG A 55 -10.31 1.48 17.56
N ILE A 56 -9.68 0.44 18.11
CA ILE A 56 -9.93 -0.95 17.73
C ILE A 56 -10.95 -1.48 18.73
N ASP A 57 -12.20 -1.56 18.30
CA ASP A 57 -13.27 -2.12 19.13
C ASP A 57 -13.09 -3.63 19.27
N LEU A 58 -12.98 -4.10 20.50
CA LEU A 58 -12.89 -5.52 20.81
C LEU A 58 -14.29 -6.12 20.93
N VAL A 59 -14.46 -7.34 20.40
CA VAL A 59 -15.64 -8.15 20.70
C VAL A 59 -15.64 -8.42 22.22
N PRO A 60 -16.79 -8.31 22.92
CA PRO A 60 -16.85 -8.60 24.35
C PRO A 60 -16.27 -9.98 24.69
N GLY A 61 -15.29 -10.01 25.59
CA GLY A 61 -14.58 -11.24 25.99
C GLY A 61 -13.34 -11.58 25.15
N ALA A 62 -12.94 -10.74 24.19
CA ALA A 62 -11.67 -10.90 23.51
C ALA A 62 -10.49 -10.56 24.45
N GLU A 63 -9.50 -11.45 24.50
CA GLU A 63 -8.27 -11.28 25.27
C GLU A 63 -7.08 -11.02 24.33
N PRO A 64 -6.03 -10.29 24.77
CA PRO A 64 -4.82 -10.11 23.99
C PRO A 64 -4.16 -11.46 23.63
N ILE A 65 -3.69 -11.57 22.40
CA ILE A 65 -2.97 -12.75 21.93
C ILE A 65 -1.47 -12.47 22.02
N SER A 66 -0.74 -13.37 22.69
CA SER A 66 0.72 -13.40 22.67
C SER A 66 1.16 -14.63 21.89
N GLN A 67 1.79 -14.42 20.74
CA GLN A 67 2.30 -15.48 19.87
C GLN A 67 3.80 -15.31 19.68
N GLU A 68 4.51 -16.44 19.61
CA GLU A 68 5.93 -16.43 19.31
C GLU A 68 6.18 -15.91 17.88
N PRO A 69 7.25 -15.12 17.65
CA PRO A 69 7.62 -14.71 16.30
C PRO A 69 7.89 -15.92 15.40
N TYR A 70 7.52 -15.79 14.12
CA TYR A 70 7.85 -16.82 13.13
C TYR A 70 9.36 -17.00 12.97
N GLN A 71 9.78 -18.24 12.77
CA GLN A 71 11.17 -18.54 12.46
C GLN A 71 11.53 -18.01 11.07
N MET A 72 12.64 -17.27 10.99
CA MET A 72 13.14 -16.67 9.76
C MET A 72 14.61 -17.06 9.54
N THR A 73 15.03 -17.10 8.27
CA THR A 73 16.44 -17.25 7.92
C THR A 73 17.22 -16.01 8.35
N THR A 74 18.54 -16.16 8.49
CA THR A 74 19.44 -15.04 8.86
C THR A 74 19.36 -13.87 7.88
N SER A 75 19.19 -14.14 6.58
CA SER A 75 18.99 -13.11 5.55
C SER A 75 17.72 -12.29 5.75
N LYS A 76 16.60 -12.94 6.06
CA LYS A 76 15.33 -12.28 6.34
C LYS A 76 15.37 -11.48 7.63
N LEU A 77 16.07 -11.99 8.66
CA LEU A 77 16.26 -11.24 9.91
C LEU A 77 17.08 -9.97 9.69
N TYR A 78 18.11 -10.02 8.83
CA TYR A 78 18.88 -8.83 8.48
C TYR A 78 18.04 -7.79 7.73
N GLU A 79 17.24 -8.22 6.75
CA GLU A 79 16.32 -7.35 6.03
C GLU A 79 15.27 -6.73 6.96
N LEU A 80 14.65 -7.54 7.82
CA LEU A 80 13.68 -7.08 8.82
C LEU A 80 14.29 -6.03 9.75
N LYS A 81 15.54 -6.24 10.18
CA LYS A 81 16.25 -5.26 11.02
C LYS A 81 16.39 -3.91 10.30
N LEU A 82 16.80 -3.91 9.02
CA LEU A 82 16.95 -2.68 8.25
C LEU A 82 15.62 -1.93 8.10
N GLN A 83 14.52 -2.65 7.89
CA GLN A 83 13.18 -2.06 7.83
C GLN A 83 12.76 -1.45 9.17
N LEU A 84 13.03 -2.14 10.29
CA LEU A 84 12.71 -1.61 11.62
C LEU A 84 13.52 -0.35 11.93
N GLU A 85 14.81 -0.30 11.57
CA GLU A 85 15.65 0.89 11.76
C GLU A 85 15.13 2.09 10.96
N ASP A 86 14.76 1.90 9.68
CA ASP A 86 14.15 2.95 8.85
C ASP A 86 12.83 3.47 9.45
N LEU A 87 11.95 2.56 9.91
CA LEU A 87 10.67 2.94 10.51
C LEU A 87 10.83 3.70 11.84
N LEU A 88 11.83 3.33 12.65
CA LEU A 88 12.17 4.02 13.90
C LEU A 88 12.73 5.42 13.63
N GLU A 89 13.63 5.56 12.66
CA GLU A 89 14.19 6.86 12.26
C GLU A 89 13.11 7.80 11.70
N LYS A 90 12.15 7.24 10.94
CA LYS A 90 10.98 7.97 10.44
C LYS A 90 9.93 8.27 11.51
N GLY A 91 10.07 7.73 12.73
CA GLY A 91 9.13 7.94 13.84
C GLY A 91 7.76 7.29 13.63
N LEU A 92 7.66 6.32 12.72
CA LEU A 92 6.41 5.61 12.42
C LEU A 92 6.06 4.54 13.47
N ILE A 93 7.08 4.06 14.19
CA ILE A 93 6.94 3.10 15.29
C ILE A 93 7.77 3.57 16.49
N HIS A 94 7.39 3.11 17.68
CA HIS A 94 8.12 3.35 18.92
C HIS A 94 8.13 2.06 19.77
N PRO A 95 9.15 1.86 20.63
CA PRO A 95 9.14 0.80 21.64
C PRO A 95 7.97 0.89 22.62
#